data_AF-A0A1R3VFI0-F1
#
_entry.id   AF-A0A1R3VFI0-F1
#
_cell.length_a   1.000
_cell.length_b   1.000
_cell.length_c   1.000
_cell.angle_alpha   90.00
_cell.angle_beta   90.00
_cell.angle_gamma   90.00
#
_symmetry.space_group_name_H-M   'P 1'
#
loop_
_entity.id
_entity.type
_entity.pdbx_description
1 polymer ?
#
loop_
_entity_poly.entity_id
_entity_poly.type
_entity_poly.pdbx_seq_one_letter_code
_entity_poly.pdbx_strand_id
1 'polypeptide(L)'
;MRMREQIISLGQAAFADVTAAIERRGLSRDPDLGSVEVDGEGRPSLATWSGADGDDREVDYRRDKDQAIAWLEIRGEDAAELAGTLAAELGGKSIGSIEDLVAGVMAAPSTVRRQERTEHASGRWHRLQAAVAVYGQANAMPVRAMIRAGLQDPDWRVRMTAMLAIGQLRLADLAPLAFAARVPQASRGGVSQADRRMLLALRQASHDFAKGLPPSAGPGDGADAGIAAMRRDFQARLHRLLAGGDIDASQVRTLFLNLMGKG
;
A
#
# COMPACT_ATOMS: atom_id res chain seq x y z
N MET A 1 -19.67 -15.76 -1.28
CA MET A 1 -19.82 -14.64 -0.33
C MET A 1 -18.40 -14.19 0.04
N ARG A 2 -18.02 -12.90 -0.06
CA ARG A 2 -16.68 -12.46 0.36
C ARG A 2 -16.62 -12.49 1.89
N MET A 3 -15.70 -13.27 2.46
CA MET A 3 -15.38 -13.19 3.90
C MET A 3 -14.99 -11.75 4.23
N ARG A 4 -15.59 -11.19 5.28
CA ARG A 4 -15.29 -9.82 5.75
C ARG A 4 -14.10 -9.91 6.69
N GLU A 5 -12.97 -9.37 6.26
CA GLU A 5 -11.78 -9.24 7.09
C GLU A 5 -11.87 -7.96 7.93
N GLN A 6 -11.49 -8.05 9.20
CA GLN A 6 -11.40 -6.92 10.12
C GLN A 6 -10.05 -6.89 10.82
N ILE A 7 -9.54 -5.69 11.10
CA ILE A 7 -8.25 -5.49 11.75
C ILE A 7 -8.39 -4.67 13.02
N ILE A 8 -7.70 -5.12 14.06
CA ILE A 8 -7.51 -4.39 15.32
C ILE A 8 -6.03 -4.06 15.47
N SER A 9 -5.67 -2.80 15.68
CA SER A 9 -4.34 -2.46 16.20
C SER A 9 -4.32 -2.61 17.72
N LEU A 10 -3.36 -3.37 18.23
CA LEU A 10 -3.30 -3.78 19.65
C LEU A 10 -2.57 -2.79 20.57
N GLY A 11 -1.99 -1.71 20.04
CA GLY A 11 -1.27 -0.72 20.85
C GLY A 11 -0.18 -1.37 21.70
N GLN A 12 -0.35 -1.35 23.03
CA GLN A 12 0.57 -1.93 24.02
C GLN A 12 0.03 -3.21 24.69
N ALA A 13 -1.04 -3.81 24.17
CA ALA A 13 -1.63 -5.01 24.77
C ALA A 13 -0.63 -6.17 24.81
N ALA A 14 -0.52 -6.82 25.98
CA ALA A 14 0.35 -7.98 26.13
C ALA A 14 -0.26 -9.20 25.43
N PHE A 15 0.59 -10.06 24.85
CA PHE A 15 0.12 -11.25 24.13
C PHE A 15 -0.71 -12.21 25.00
N ALA A 16 -0.42 -12.29 26.31
CA ALA A 16 -1.21 -13.08 27.24
C ALA A 16 -2.65 -12.56 27.38
N ASP A 17 -2.82 -11.24 27.44
CA ASP A 17 -4.13 -10.59 27.53
C ASP A 17 -4.92 -10.78 26.23
N VAL A 18 -4.24 -10.68 25.08
CA VAL A 18 -4.79 -10.96 23.76
C VAL A 18 -5.31 -12.40 23.70
N THR A 19 -4.48 -13.36 24.13
CA THR A 19 -4.85 -14.79 24.15
C THR A 19 -6.10 -15.01 25.01
N ALA A 20 -6.11 -14.49 26.24
CA ALA A 20 -7.23 -14.64 27.17
C ALA A 20 -8.51 -13.94 26.69
N ALA A 21 -8.40 -12.83 25.95
CA ALA A 21 -9.55 -12.14 25.35
C ALA A 21 -10.17 -12.94 24.20
N ILE A 22 -9.34 -13.53 23.32
CA ILE A 22 -9.80 -14.36 22.20
C ILE A 22 -10.44 -15.66 22.71
N GLU A 23 -9.81 -16.36 23.65
CA GLU A 23 -10.30 -17.62 24.18
C GLU A 23 -11.63 -17.48 24.94
N ARG A 24 -11.87 -16.35 25.60
CA ARG A 24 -13.18 -16.03 26.21
C ARG A 24 -14.33 -15.90 25.20
N ARG A 25 -14.03 -15.78 23.91
CA ARG A 25 -15.01 -15.74 22.81
C ARG A 25 -15.31 -17.11 22.22
N GLY A 26 -14.77 -18.17 22.82
CA GLY A 26 -14.99 -19.54 22.40
C GLY A 26 -14.12 -19.96 21.21
N LEU A 27 -13.15 -19.15 20.80
CA LEU A 27 -12.15 -19.56 19.83
C LEU A 27 -11.03 -20.31 20.54
N SER A 28 -10.62 -21.44 19.98
CA SER A 28 -9.49 -22.23 20.46
C SER A 28 -8.30 -22.02 19.54
N ARG A 29 -7.08 -22.14 20.07
CA ARG A 29 -5.91 -22.18 19.20
C ARG A 29 -6.01 -23.31 18.21
N ASP A 30 -5.64 -23.01 16.97
CA ASP A 30 -5.63 -23.99 15.91
C ASP A 30 -4.60 -25.10 16.24
N PRO A 31 -5.04 -26.35 16.43
CA PRO A 31 -4.15 -27.45 16.78
C PRO A 31 -3.29 -27.90 15.60
N ASP A 32 -3.72 -27.65 14.36
CA ASP A 32 -3.05 -28.08 13.13
C ASP A 32 -1.94 -27.11 12.70
N LEU A 33 -2.09 -25.82 13.04
CA LEU A 33 -1.08 -24.79 12.74
C LEU A 33 0.04 -24.67 13.79
N GLY A 34 -0.05 -25.40 14.90
CA GLY A 34 1.03 -25.51 15.88
C GLY A 34 1.26 -24.25 16.73
N SER A 35 2.25 -24.34 17.62
CA SER A 35 2.59 -23.35 18.65
C SER A 35 2.79 -21.91 18.13
N VAL A 36 2.68 -20.92 19.04
CA VAL A 36 3.05 -19.51 18.78
C VAL A 36 4.37 -19.44 18.04
N GLU A 37 4.39 -18.85 16.84
CA GLU A 37 5.65 -18.49 16.23
C GLU A 37 6.27 -17.35 17.02
N VAL A 38 7.57 -17.45 17.27
CA VAL A 38 8.33 -16.41 17.95
C VAL A 38 9.35 -15.79 17.02
N ASP A 39 9.61 -14.51 17.20
CA ASP A 39 10.68 -13.80 16.51
C ASP A 39 12.06 -14.21 17.04
N GLY A 40 13.12 -13.66 16.45
CA GLY A 40 14.50 -13.91 16.86
C GLY A 40 14.83 -13.45 18.29
N GLU A 41 13.95 -12.67 18.93
CA GLU A 41 14.06 -12.24 20.32
C GLU A 41 13.19 -13.09 21.27
N GLY A 42 12.54 -14.13 20.76
CA GLY A 42 11.67 -15.04 21.51
C GLY A 42 10.29 -14.46 21.83
N ARG A 43 9.88 -13.36 21.17
CA ARG A 43 8.55 -12.76 21.38
C ARG A 43 7.54 -13.32 20.37
N PRO A 44 6.26 -13.46 20.73
CA PRO A 44 5.21 -13.88 19.81
C PRO A 44 5.13 -13.00 18.55
N SER A 45 5.25 -13.63 17.39
CA SER A 45 5.15 -13.01 16.05
C SER A 45 3.90 -13.44 15.28
N LEU A 46 3.45 -14.68 15.46
CA LEU A 46 2.22 -15.21 14.84
C LEU A 46 1.53 -16.20 15.79
N ALA A 47 0.20 -16.13 15.85
CA ALA A 47 -0.64 -17.15 16.47
C ALA A 47 -2.04 -17.11 15.85
N THR A 48 -2.67 -18.28 15.69
CA THR A 48 -3.98 -18.41 15.06
C THR A 48 -4.97 -19.11 15.99
N TRP A 49 -6.21 -18.62 15.99
CA TRP A 49 -7.34 -19.20 16.69
C TRP A 49 -8.50 -19.41 15.72
N SER A 50 -9.20 -20.52 15.90
CA SER A 50 -10.31 -20.93 15.04
C SER A 50 -11.53 -21.25 15.91
N GLY A 51 -12.72 -20.99 15.37
CA GLY A 51 -13.99 -21.41 15.94
C GLY A 51 -14.11 -22.94 15.99
N ALA A 52 -15.06 -23.43 16.79
CA ALA A 52 -15.43 -24.84 16.80
C ALA A 52 -16.18 -25.24 15.51
N ASP A 53 -16.46 -26.53 15.32
CA ASP A 53 -17.19 -27.02 14.14
C ASP A 53 -18.49 -26.23 13.88
N GLY A 54 -18.58 -25.60 12.72
CA GLY A 54 -19.72 -24.76 12.29
C GLY A 54 -19.57 -23.27 12.62
N ASP A 55 -18.52 -22.87 13.32
CA ASP A 55 -18.11 -21.49 13.55
C ASP A 55 -16.94 -21.15 12.62
N ASP A 56 -17.21 -20.31 11.61
CA ASP A 56 -16.22 -19.95 10.58
C ASP A 56 -15.29 -18.80 11.00
N ARG A 57 -15.34 -18.38 12.28
CA ARG A 57 -14.51 -17.31 12.80
C ARG A 57 -13.06 -17.76 12.93
N GLU A 58 -12.17 -16.92 12.43
CA GLU A 58 -10.73 -17.10 12.51
C GLU A 58 -10.09 -15.80 12.99
N VAL A 59 -9.11 -15.90 13.88
CA VAL A 59 -8.34 -14.76 14.39
C VAL A 59 -6.86 -15.06 14.28
N ASP A 60 -6.13 -14.22 13.55
CA ASP A 60 -4.67 -14.24 13.48
C ASP A 60 -4.09 -13.08 14.27
N TYR A 61 -3.25 -13.37 15.26
CA TYR A 61 -2.35 -12.38 15.84
C TYR A 61 -1.10 -12.26 14.98
N ARG A 62 -0.71 -11.02 14.67
CA ARG A 62 0.54 -10.72 13.98
C ARG A 62 1.32 -9.63 14.72
N ARG A 63 2.65 -9.75 14.69
CA ARG A 63 3.57 -8.70 15.15
C ARG A 63 4.67 -8.47 14.14
N ASP A 64 4.86 -7.21 13.77
CA ASP A 64 6.02 -6.80 12.97
C ASP A 64 7.24 -6.65 13.89
N LYS A 65 8.27 -7.46 13.61
CA LYS A 65 9.55 -7.47 14.32
C LYS A 65 10.30 -6.13 14.24
N ASP A 66 10.13 -5.39 13.14
CA ASP A 66 10.90 -4.18 12.83
C ASP A 66 10.17 -2.91 13.29
N GLN A 67 8.83 -2.95 13.32
CA GLN A 67 8.01 -1.76 13.62
C GLN A 67 7.41 -1.76 15.04
N ALA A 68 7.58 -2.85 15.79
CA ALA A 68 6.98 -3.04 17.13
C ALA A 68 5.44 -2.90 17.17
N ILE A 69 4.78 -3.06 16.02
CA ILE A 69 3.31 -3.00 15.91
C ILE A 69 2.77 -4.42 15.98
N ALA A 70 1.76 -4.63 16.83
CA ALA A 70 0.96 -5.86 16.87
C ALA A 70 -0.48 -5.57 16.43
N TRP A 71 -1.10 -6.51 15.73
CA TRP A 71 -2.49 -6.42 15.28
C TRP A 71 -3.17 -7.80 15.27
N LEU A 72 -4.51 -7.78 15.23
CA LEU A 72 -5.35 -8.95 14.98
C LEU A 72 -5.98 -8.83 13.59
N GLU A 73 -5.96 -9.90 12.81
CA GLU A 73 -6.77 -10.10 11.62
C GLU A 73 -7.92 -11.04 11.98
N ILE A 74 -9.16 -10.61 11.77
CA ILE A 74 -10.37 -11.34 12.17
C ILE A 74 -11.19 -11.62 10.91
N ARG A 75 -11.56 -12.88 10.71
CA ARG A 75 -12.35 -13.36 9.58
C ARG A 75 -13.57 -14.15 10.09
N GLY A 76 -14.53 -14.39 9.20
CA GLY A 76 -15.75 -15.15 9.48
C GLY A 76 -17.02 -14.30 9.57
N GLU A 77 -18.13 -14.96 9.86
CA GLU A 77 -19.40 -14.34 10.20
C GLU A 77 -19.23 -13.51 11.50
N ASP A 78 -19.80 -12.30 11.51
CA ASP A 78 -19.68 -11.36 12.64
C ASP A 78 -18.27 -10.84 13.00
N ALA A 79 -17.30 -10.96 12.08
CA ALA A 79 -15.94 -10.43 12.26
C ALA A 79 -15.91 -8.97 12.75
N ALA A 80 -16.86 -8.12 12.32
CA ALA A 80 -16.94 -6.71 12.72
C ALA A 80 -17.37 -6.53 14.19
N GLU A 81 -18.31 -7.35 14.67
CA GLU A 81 -18.76 -7.32 16.07
C GLU A 81 -17.68 -7.86 16.99
N LEU A 82 -17.06 -8.99 16.61
CA LEU A 82 -15.92 -9.55 17.32
C LEU A 82 -14.76 -8.55 17.37
N ALA A 83 -14.48 -7.88 16.25
CA ALA A 83 -13.43 -6.87 16.18
C ALA A 83 -13.68 -5.68 17.09
N GLY A 84 -14.91 -5.15 17.10
CA GLY A 84 -15.30 -4.05 17.97
C GLY A 84 -15.14 -4.41 19.45
N THR A 85 -15.52 -5.63 19.81
CA THR A 85 -15.46 -6.05 21.22
C THR A 85 -14.03 -6.31 21.69
N LEU A 86 -13.23 -7.03 20.91
CA LEU A 86 -11.81 -7.26 21.22
C LEU A 86 -11.02 -5.94 21.28
N ALA A 87 -11.32 -4.99 20.38
CA ALA A 87 -10.68 -3.68 20.42
C ALA A 87 -11.00 -2.91 21.72
N ALA A 88 -12.27 -2.84 22.11
CA ALA A 88 -12.69 -2.17 23.33
C ALA A 88 -12.03 -2.80 24.58
N GLU A 89 -11.91 -4.12 24.59
CA GLU A 89 -11.39 -4.89 25.72
C GLU A 89 -9.86 -4.78 25.86
N LEU A 90 -9.14 -4.86 24.73
CA LEU A 90 -7.68 -4.82 24.70
C LEU A 90 -7.11 -3.39 24.71
N GLY A 91 -7.98 -2.37 24.80
CA GLY A 91 -7.60 -0.97 24.60
C GLY A 91 -7.04 -0.70 23.20
N GLY A 92 -7.36 -1.59 22.24
CA GLY A 92 -6.98 -1.50 20.85
C GLY A 92 -7.92 -0.60 20.07
N LYS A 93 -7.58 -0.37 18.81
CA LYS A 93 -8.46 0.35 17.88
C LYS A 93 -8.95 -0.63 16.83
N SER A 94 -10.27 -0.80 16.73
CA SER A 94 -10.87 -1.45 15.56
C SER A 94 -10.75 -0.49 14.40
N ILE A 95 -10.18 -0.99 13.32
CA ILE A 95 -9.75 -0.15 12.22
C ILE A 95 -10.61 -0.38 10.98
N GLY A 96 -11.40 -1.45 10.94
CA GLY A 96 -12.09 -1.86 9.72
C GLY A 96 -11.20 -2.82 8.97
N SER A 97 -10.76 -2.51 7.75
CA SER A 97 -9.83 -3.38 7.00
C SER A 97 -8.37 -2.95 7.12
N ILE A 98 -7.45 -3.74 6.53
CA ILE A 98 -6.04 -3.33 6.40
C ILE A 98 -5.88 -2.04 5.60
N GLU A 99 -6.76 -1.80 4.63
CA GLU A 99 -6.81 -0.55 3.88
C GLU A 99 -7.14 0.63 4.80
N ASP A 100 -8.01 0.45 5.78
CA ASP A 100 -8.35 1.50 6.74
C ASP A 100 -7.21 1.76 7.75
N LEU A 101 -6.44 0.71 8.12
CA LEU A 101 -5.23 0.84 8.96
C LEU A 101 -4.20 1.68 8.25
N VAL A 102 -3.94 1.31 7.01
CA VAL A 102 -2.99 2.01 6.18
C VAL A 102 -3.50 3.39 5.81
N ALA A 103 -4.79 3.58 5.54
CA ALA A 103 -5.38 4.89 5.32
C ALA A 103 -5.21 5.78 6.57
N GLY A 104 -5.30 5.24 7.78
CA GLY A 104 -4.99 5.94 9.02
C GLY A 104 -3.52 6.37 9.13
N VAL A 105 -2.58 5.47 8.82
CA VAL A 105 -1.13 5.77 8.78
C VAL A 105 -0.78 6.80 7.69
N MET A 106 -1.50 6.74 6.58
CA MET A 106 -1.38 7.63 5.42
C MET A 106 -2.31 8.85 5.48
N ALA A 107 -3.12 9.02 6.52
CA ALA A 107 -3.97 10.20 6.66
C ALA A 107 -3.12 11.39 7.13
N ALA A 108 -3.32 12.55 6.51
CA ALA A 108 -2.89 13.81 7.09
C ALA A 108 -3.90 14.23 8.17
N PRO A 109 -3.47 14.83 9.30
CA PRO A 109 -4.40 15.48 10.20
C PRO A 109 -5.17 16.56 9.42
N SER A 110 -6.51 16.54 9.50
CA SER A 110 -7.39 17.39 8.68
C SER A 110 -7.32 18.89 9.02
N THR A 111 -6.60 19.27 10.09
CA THR A 111 -6.56 20.63 10.67
C THR A 111 -5.32 21.45 10.32
N VAL A 112 -4.51 20.99 9.37
CA VAL A 112 -3.12 21.43 9.20
C VAL A 112 -2.93 22.48 8.09
N ARG A 113 -2.09 23.51 8.35
CA ARG A 113 -1.81 24.64 7.45
C ARG A 113 -1.13 24.19 6.14
N ARG A 114 -1.18 25.02 5.10
CA ARG A 114 -0.65 24.71 3.74
C ARG A 114 0.82 24.26 3.72
N GLN A 115 1.65 24.77 4.62
CA GLN A 115 3.10 24.50 4.68
C GLN A 115 3.39 23.12 5.33
N GLU A 116 2.63 22.77 6.37
CA GLU A 116 2.67 21.46 7.00
C GLU A 116 2.09 20.38 6.07
N ARG A 117 1.12 20.70 5.20
CA ARG A 117 0.62 19.76 4.16
C ARG A 117 1.72 19.23 3.24
N THR A 118 2.70 20.06 2.87
CA THR A 118 3.85 19.66 2.04
C THR A 118 4.84 18.78 2.82
N GLU A 119 5.10 19.08 4.09
CA GLU A 119 5.95 18.25 4.96
C GLU A 119 5.31 16.88 5.22
N HIS A 120 3.99 16.83 5.46
CA HIS A 120 3.27 15.57 5.61
C HIS A 120 3.23 14.76 4.31
N ALA A 121 3.12 15.42 3.14
CA ALA A 121 3.23 14.73 1.86
C ALA A 121 4.61 14.10 1.68
N SER A 122 5.68 14.81 2.07
CA SER A 122 7.04 14.26 2.09
C SER A 122 7.15 13.03 3.01
N GLY A 123 6.61 13.10 4.22
CA GLY A 123 6.62 11.97 5.16
C GLY A 123 5.83 10.74 4.66
N ARG A 124 4.68 10.93 4.02
CA ARG A 124 3.91 9.84 3.38
C ARG A 124 4.62 9.25 2.17
N TRP A 125 5.25 10.11 1.37
CA TRP A 125 6.04 9.70 0.23
C TRP A 125 7.22 8.81 0.62
N HIS A 126 8.01 9.21 1.64
CA HIS A 126 9.12 8.40 2.13
C HIS A 126 8.65 7.04 2.68
N ARG A 127 7.53 7.01 3.41
CA ARG A 127 6.94 5.76 3.92
C ARG A 127 6.53 4.81 2.80
N LEU A 128 5.87 5.32 1.76
CA LEU A 128 5.51 4.53 0.59
C LEU A 128 6.76 3.99 -0.14
N GLN A 129 7.82 4.80 -0.30
CA GLN A 129 9.06 4.35 -0.92
C GLN A 129 9.74 3.24 -0.11
N ALA A 130 9.82 3.39 1.21
CA ALA A 130 10.40 2.39 2.09
C ALA A 130 9.63 1.07 2.01
N ALA A 131 8.30 1.12 2.05
CA ALA A 131 7.43 -0.06 1.96
C ALA A 131 7.59 -0.80 0.61
N VAL A 132 7.70 -0.06 -0.50
CA VAL A 132 7.91 -0.63 -1.83
C VAL A 132 9.29 -1.29 -1.94
N ALA A 133 10.33 -0.69 -1.35
CA ALA A 133 11.68 -1.24 -1.38
C ALA A 133 11.79 -2.60 -0.68
N VAL A 134 10.98 -2.84 0.36
CA VAL A 134 10.98 -4.09 1.13
C VAL A 134 9.90 -5.09 0.67
N TYR A 135 9.15 -4.82 -0.39
CA TYR A 135 7.98 -5.63 -0.80
C TYR A 135 8.26 -7.13 -0.95
N GLY A 136 9.43 -7.51 -1.47
CA GLY A 136 9.81 -8.93 -1.63
C GLY A 136 10.24 -9.63 -0.33
N GLN A 137 10.43 -8.87 0.75
CA GLN A 137 10.88 -9.33 2.07
C GLN A 137 9.81 -9.15 3.16
N ALA A 138 8.85 -8.24 2.92
CA ALA A 138 7.74 -7.92 3.82
C ALA A 138 6.45 -8.65 3.43
N ASN A 139 5.47 -8.68 4.33
CA ASN A 139 4.13 -9.15 3.99
C ASN A 139 3.56 -8.28 2.85
N ALA A 140 3.18 -8.92 1.74
CA ALA A 140 2.71 -8.25 0.53
C ALA A 140 1.40 -7.48 0.75
N MET A 141 0.58 -7.89 1.71
CA MET A 141 -0.72 -7.31 2.03
C MET A 141 -0.62 -5.83 2.47
N PRO A 142 0.13 -5.46 3.53
CA PRO A 142 0.32 -4.06 3.95
C PRO A 142 0.84 -3.14 2.85
N VAL A 143 1.80 -3.60 2.04
CA VAL A 143 2.39 -2.79 0.98
C VAL A 143 1.38 -2.52 -0.14
N ARG A 144 0.57 -3.51 -0.51
CA ARG A 144 -0.52 -3.32 -1.49
C ARG A 144 -1.56 -2.34 -0.99
N ALA A 145 -1.91 -2.39 0.30
CA ALA A 145 -2.79 -1.41 0.92
C ALA A 145 -2.17 0.00 0.90
N MET A 146 -0.86 0.13 1.15
CA MET A 146 -0.15 1.43 1.06
C MET A 146 -0.16 2.00 -0.35
N ILE A 147 0.03 1.15 -1.34
CA ILE A 147 -0.08 1.53 -2.75
C ILE A 147 -1.50 2.00 -3.07
N ARG A 148 -2.54 1.29 -2.64
CA ARG A 148 -3.95 1.71 -2.84
C ARG A 148 -4.24 3.06 -2.19
N ALA A 149 -3.83 3.26 -0.94
CA ALA A 149 -3.98 4.55 -0.25
C ALA A 149 -3.19 5.67 -0.97
N GLY A 150 -1.97 5.38 -1.41
CA GLY A 150 -1.13 6.30 -2.17
C GLY A 150 -1.76 6.76 -3.49
N LEU A 151 -2.53 5.91 -4.18
CA LEU A 151 -3.27 6.30 -5.39
C LEU A 151 -4.39 7.31 -5.14
N GLN A 152 -4.91 7.38 -3.92
CA GLN A 152 -5.96 8.32 -3.51
C GLN A 152 -5.41 9.58 -2.81
N ASP A 153 -4.08 9.66 -2.60
CA ASP A 153 -3.47 10.76 -1.86
C ASP A 153 -3.78 12.12 -2.50
N PRO A 154 -4.07 13.17 -1.73
CA PRO A 154 -4.29 14.51 -2.27
C PRO A 154 -3.06 15.07 -3.00
N ASP A 155 -1.85 14.74 -2.54
CA ASP A 155 -0.60 15.12 -3.21
C ASP A 155 -0.36 14.23 -4.44
N TRP A 156 -0.19 14.87 -5.59
CA TRP A 156 -0.01 14.16 -6.84
C TRP A 156 1.30 13.37 -6.91
N ARG A 157 2.34 13.76 -6.18
CA ARG A 157 3.65 13.08 -6.14
C ARG A 157 3.55 11.71 -5.48
N VAL A 158 2.76 11.63 -4.41
CA VAL A 158 2.46 10.35 -3.75
C VAL A 158 1.69 9.44 -4.71
N ARG A 159 0.69 9.97 -5.42
CA ARG A 159 -0.06 9.21 -6.45
C ARG A 159 0.85 8.66 -7.56
N MET A 160 1.77 9.47 -8.09
CA MET A 160 2.69 9.03 -9.14
C MET A 160 3.66 7.95 -8.63
N THR A 161 4.09 8.06 -7.37
CA THR A 161 4.94 7.05 -6.73
C THR A 161 4.20 5.72 -6.57
N ALA A 162 2.94 5.76 -6.15
CA ALA A 162 2.09 4.57 -6.07
C ALA A 162 1.86 3.91 -7.44
N MET A 163 1.64 4.70 -8.50
CA MET A 163 1.55 4.19 -9.87
C MET A 163 2.85 3.51 -10.30
N LEU A 164 4.01 4.14 -10.04
CA LEU A 164 5.31 3.57 -10.37
C LEU A 164 5.53 2.23 -9.66
N ALA A 165 5.22 2.16 -8.37
CA ALA A 165 5.32 0.94 -7.58
C ALA A 165 4.50 -0.22 -8.15
N ILE A 166 3.28 0.05 -8.64
CA ILE A 166 2.43 -0.96 -9.30
C ILE A 166 3.14 -1.56 -10.52
N GLY A 167 3.80 -0.72 -11.32
CA GLY A 167 4.65 -1.17 -12.42
C GLY A 167 5.81 -2.00 -11.91
N GLN A 168 6.66 -1.44 -11.03
CA GLN A 168 7.88 -2.08 -10.54
C GLN A 168 7.63 -3.47 -9.93
N LEU A 169 6.57 -3.59 -9.14
CA LEU A 169 6.21 -4.80 -8.42
C LEU A 169 5.29 -5.73 -9.22
N ARG A 170 4.99 -5.39 -10.48
CA ARG A 170 4.11 -6.15 -11.39
C ARG A 170 2.75 -6.51 -10.79
N LEU A 171 2.09 -5.54 -10.17
CA LEU A 171 0.80 -5.73 -9.49
C LEU A 171 -0.36 -5.60 -10.49
N ALA A 172 -0.53 -6.63 -11.33
CA ALA A 172 -1.49 -6.62 -12.45
C ALA A 172 -2.95 -6.30 -12.03
N ASP A 173 -3.37 -6.77 -10.85
CA ASP A 173 -4.70 -6.52 -10.28
C ASP A 173 -4.92 -5.06 -9.85
N LEU A 174 -3.84 -4.33 -9.53
CA LEU A 174 -3.90 -2.91 -9.17
C LEU A 174 -3.75 -1.97 -10.38
N ALA A 175 -3.35 -2.49 -11.54
CA ALA A 175 -3.14 -1.70 -12.76
C ALA A 175 -4.38 -0.88 -13.17
N PRO A 176 -5.64 -1.38 -13.09
CA PRO A 176 -6.82 -0.57 -13.38
C PRO A 176 -6.96 0.64 -12.43
N LEU A 177 -6.61 0.49 -11.16
CA LEU A 177 -6.65 1.58 -10.18
C LEU A 177 -5.60 2.64 -10.48
N ALA A 178 -4.38 2.22 -10.86
CA ALA A 178 -3.34 3.13 -11.32
C ALA A 178 -3.80 3.96 -12.52
N PHE A 179 -4.51 3.33 -13.47
CA PHE A 179 -5.00 4.00 -14.67
C PHE A 179 -6.10 5.03 -14.36
N ALA A 180 -6.98 4.71 -13.41
CA ALA A 180 -8.06 5.60 -12.97
C ALA A 180 -7.57 6.78 -12.11
N ALA A 181 -6.43 6.64 -11.43
CA ALA A 181 -5.93 7.67 -10.53
C ALA A 181 -5.57 8.99 -11.25
N ARG A 182 -5.84 10.10 -10.54
CA ARG A 182 -5.79 11.45 -11.10
C ARG A 182 -4.36 11.92 -11.37
N VAL A 183 -4.05 12.21 -12.63
CA VAL A 183 -2.86 12.98 -13.02
C VAL A 183 -3.14 14.48 -12.83
N PRO A 184 -2.22 15.26 -12.23
CA PRO A 184 -2.43 16.69 -12.03
C PRO A 184 -2.65 17.41 -13.37
N GLN A 185 -3.54 18.40 -13.36
CA GLN A 185 -3.73 19.29 -14.49
C GLN A 185 -2.56 20.27 -14.58
N ALA A 186 -2.23 20.71 -15.79
CA ALA A 186 -1.17 21.68 -15.96
C ALA A 186 -1.64 23.05 -15.47
N SER A 187 -0.77 23.79 -14.78
CA SER A 187 -1.08 25.11 -14.26
C SER A 187 0.15 26.02 -14.17
N ARG A 188 -0.05 27.33 -14.09
CA ARG A 188 1.01 28.35 -14.13
C ARG A 188 1.98 28.30 -12.95
N GLY A 189 1.55 27.74 -11.81
CA GLY A 189 2.35 27.59 -10.58
C GLY A 189 2.39 26.14 -10.10
N GLY A 190 2.33 25.18 -11.03
CA GLY A 190 2.31 23.77 -10.73
C GLY A 190 2.95 22.97 -11.87
N VAL A 191 2.40 21.79 -12.15
CA VAL A 191 2.91 20.91 -13.20
C VAL A 191 2.79 21.59 -14.57
N SER A 192 3.88 21.62 -15.35
CA SER A 192 3.82 22.19 -16.71
C SER A 192 3.07 21.24 -17.68
N GLN A 193 2.71 21.72 -18.87
CA GLN A 193 2.14 20.83 -19.90
C GLN A 193 3.11 19.76 -20.39
N ALA A 194 4.42 20.03 -20.33
CA ALA A 194 5.44 19.02 -20.64
C ALA A 194 5.46 17.94 -19.55
N ASP A 195 5.51 18.35 -18.29
CA ASP A 195 5.53 17.43 -17.14
C ASP A 195 4.25 16.61 -17.08
N ARG A 196 3.08 17.21 -17.32
CA ARG A 196 1.81 16.48 -17.38
C ARG A 196 1.82 15.38 -18.44
N ARG A 197 2.42 15.63 -19.61
CA ARG A 197 2.57 14.61 -20.66
C ARG A 197 3.48 13.47 -20.19
N MET A 198 4.57 13.78 -19.48
CA MET A 198 5.44 12.77 -18.88
C MET A 198 4.70 11.93 -17.83
N LEU A 199 3.91 12.56 -16.96
CA LEU A 199 3.12 11.85 -15.94
C LEU A 199 2.04 10.95 -16.54
N LEU A 200 1.39 11.38 -17.62
CA LEU A 200 0.43 10.54 -18.36
C LEU A 200 1.13 9.33 -18.98
N ALA A 201 2.32 9.53 -19.56
CA ALA A 201 3.11 8.44 -20.14
C ALA A 201 3.62 7.48 -19.06
N LEU A 202 4.03 7.98 -17.89
CA LEU A 202 4.37 7.18 -16.72
C LEU A 202 3.21 6.28 -16.31
N ARG A 203 2.00 6.84 -16.15
CA ARG A 203 0.80 6.08 -15.79
C ARG A 203 0.53 4.95 -16.79
N GLN A 204 0.66 5.21 -18.09
CA GLN A 204 0.50 4.19 -19.12
C GLN A 204 1.58 3.10 -19.02
N ALA A 205 2.85 3.48 -18.92
CA ALA A 205 3.96 2.54 -18.80
C ALA A 205 3.83 1.65 -17.56
N SER A 206 3.48 2.24 -16.41
CA SER A 206 3.25 1.48 -15.17
C SER A 206 2.10 0.49 -15.31
N HIS A 207 0.99 0.88 -15.97
CA HIS A 207 -0.12 -0.02 -16.25
C HIS A 207 0.29 -1.18 -17.17
N ASP A 208 0.94 -0.86 -18.28
CA ASP A 208 1.32 -1.85 -19.30
C ASP A 208 2.32 -2.85 -18.71
N PHE A 209 3.36 -2.34 -18.04
CA PHE A 209 4.37 -3.18 -17.41
C PHE A 209 3.80 -4.04 -16.29
N ALA A 210 2.88 -3.51 -15.47
CA ALA A 210 2.21 -4.29 -14.43
C ALA A 210 1.40 -5.46 -14.99
N LYS A 211 0.85 -5.32 -16.20
CA LYS A 211 0.11 -6.36 -16.92
C LYS A 211 0.98 -7.25 -17.82
N GLY A 212 2.29 -7.03 -17.87
CA GLY A 212 3.18 -7.72 -18.79
C GLY A 212 2.91 -7.38 -20.27
N LEU A 213 2.26 -6.26 -20.54
CA LEU A 213 1.98 -5.79 -21.90
C LEU A 213 3.22 -5.09 -22.48
N PRO A 214 3.42 -5.16 -23.81
CA PRO A 214 4.43 -4.34 -24.46
C PRO A 214 4.09 -2.85 -24.30
N PRO A 215 5.07 -1.93 -24.42
CA PRO A 215 4.81 -0.50 -24.42
C PRO A 215 3.74 -0.14 -25.46
N SER A 216 2.55 0.29 -25.02
CA SER A 216 1.50 0.72 -25.93
C SER A 216 1.67 2.19 -26.29
N ALA A 217 1.22 2.63 -27.47
CA ALA A 217 1.28 4.04 -27.87
C ALA A 217 0.38 4.99 -27.04
N GLY A 218 -0.40 4.44 -26.09
CA GLY A 218 -1.33 5.17 -25.21
C GLY A 218 -2.54 5.77 -25.96
N PRO A 219 -3.51 6.37 -25.24
CA PRO A 219 -4.63 7.07 -25.87
C PRO A 219 -4.11 8.35 -26.53
N GLY A 220 -4.14 8.37 -27.87
CA GLY A 220 -3.66 9.47 -28.68
C GLY A 220 -3.42 9.12 -30.15
N ASP A 221 -4.04 8.04 -30.66
CA ASP A 221 -4.04 7.69 -32.08
C ASP A 221 -4.73 8.82 -32.86
N GLY A 222 -3.92 9.77 -33.30
CA GLY A 222 -4.32 11.06 -33.86
C GLY A 222 -3.30 12.18 -33.62
N ALA A 223 -2.30 11.98 -32.76
CA ALA A 223 -1.19 12.91 -32.62
C ALA A 223 -0.10 12.70 -33.70
N ASP A 224 0.58 13.79 -34.05
CA ASP A 224 1.77 13.85 -34.90
C ASP A 224 2.72 12.66 -34.67
N ALA A 225 3.20 12.04 -35.76
CA ALA A 225 4.00 10.82 -35.73
C ALA A 225 5.29 10.96 -34.89
N GLY A 226 5.86 12.17 -34.82
CA GLY A 226 7.02 12.48 -33.99
C GLY A 226 6.69 12.49 -32.49
N ILE A 227 5.50 12.97 -32.11
CA ILE A 227 5.02 12.92 -30.72
C ILE A 227 4.75 11.48 -30.29
N ALA A 228 4.15 10.66 -31.17
CA ALA A 228 3.93 9.24 -30.90
C ALA A 228 5.25 8.47 -30.76
N ALA A 229 6.26 8.77 -31.58
CA ALA A 229 7.59 8.17 -31.47
C ALA A 229 8.30 8.55 -30.17
N MET A 230 8.29 9.83 -29.78
CA MET A 230 8.87 10.27 -28.50
C MET A 230 8.18 9.61 -27.29
N ARG A 231 6.86 9.42 -27.34
CA ARG A 231 6.11 8.71 -26.29
C ARG A 231 6.54 7.25 -26.18
N ARG A 232 6.60 6.53 -27.30
CA ARG A 232 7.06 5.13 -27.33
C ARG A 232 8.49 4.99 -26.81
N ASP A 233 9.39 5.88 -27.21
CA ASP A 233 10.79 5.86 -26.75
C ASP A 233 10.90 6.17 -25.23
N PHE A 234 10.09 7.09 -24.73
CA PHE A 234 9.98 7.34 -23.29
C PHE A 234 9.38 6.16 -22.52
N GLN A 235 8.31 5.53 -23.03
CA GLN A 235 7.73 4.33 -22.42
C GLN A 235 8.68 3.14 -22.46
N ALA A 236 9.43 2.95 -23.54
CA ALA A 236 10.45 1.91 -23.64
C ALA A 236 11.60 2.15 -22.65
N ARG A 237 12.00 3.41 -22.41
CA ARG A 237 12.94 3.77 -21.34
C ARG A 237 12.35 3.45 -19.97
N LEU A 238 11.10 3.82 -19.70
CA LEU A 238 10.42 3.47 -18.46
C LEU A 238 10.29 1.96 -18.25
N HIS A 239 9.95 1.18 -19.28
CA HIS A 239 9.90 -0.28 -19.18
C HIS A 239 11.28 -0.89 -18.85
N ARG A 240 12.37 -0.39 -19.44
CA ARG A 240 13.73 -0.81 -19.10
C ARG A 240 14.10 -0.47 -17.65
N LEU A 241 13.70 0.71 -17.19
CA LEU A 241 13.87 1.13 -15.79
C LEU A 241 13.09 0.24 -14.81
N LEU A 242 11.84 -0.08 -15.14
CA LEU A 242 10.99 -0.96 -14.34
C LEU A 242 11.49 -2.41 -14.33
N ALA A 243 12.17 -2.85 -15.40
CA ALA A 243 12.76 -4.17 -15.51
C ALA A 243 14.11 -4.33 -14.79
N GLY A 244 14.62 -3.28 -14.15
CA GLY A 244 15.91 -3.31 -13.45
C GLY A 244 17.14 -3.23 -14.37
N GLY A 245 17.00 -2.73 -15.59
CA GLY A 245 18.15 -2.51 -16.48
C GLY A 245 19.06 -1.38 -16.01
N ASP A 246 20.35 -1.44 -16.39
CA ASP A 246 21.48 -0.53 -16.06
C ASP A 246 21.22 0.96 -16.33
N ILE A 247 20.33 1.54 -15.55
CA ILE A 247 20.23 2.95 -15.35
C ILE A 247 20.17 3.10 -13.84
N ASP A 248 21.26 3.63 -13.30
CA ASP A 248 21.43 4.00 -11.91
C ASP A 248 20.09 4.53 -11.35
N ALA A 249 19.57 3.91 -10.28
CA ALA A 249 18.35 4.35 -9.60
C ALA A 249 18.42 5.84 -9.23
N SER A 250 19.64 6.40 -9.13
CA SER A 250 19.90 7.84 -9.02
C SER A 250 19.36 8.66 -10.19
N GLN A 251 19.30 8.15 -11.42
CA GLN A 251 18.79 8.86 -12.60
C GLN A 251 17.27 8.92 -12.63
N VAL A 252 16.57 7.86 -12.20
CA VAL A 252 15.11 7.93 -11.98
C VAL A 252 14.81 8.88 -10.85
N ARG A 253 15.58 8.78 -9.76
CA ARG A 253 15.53 9.72 -8.65
C ARG A 253 15.83 11.15 -9.11
N THR A 254 16.78 11.38 -10.01
CA THR A 254 17.14 12.70 -10.54
C THR A 254 16.10 13.24 -11.50
N LEU A 255 15.51 12.40 -12.36
CA LEU A 255 14.41 12.79 -13.24
C LEU A 255 13.18 13.18 -12.42
N PHE A 256 12.88 12.40 -11.36
CA PHE A 256 11.82 12.70 -10.41
C PHE A 256 12.15 13.94 -9.56
N LEU A 257 13.35 14.06 -8.99
CA LEU A 257 13.77 15.21 -8.18
C LEU A 257 13.78 16.49 -9.01
N ASN A 258 14.13 16.44 -10.30
CA ASN A 258 14.07 17.58 -11.21
C ASN A 258 12.62 17.96 -11.59
N LEU A 259 11.72 16.98 -11.72
CA LEU A 259 10.27 17.19 -11.85
C LEU A 259 9.63 17.69 -10.54
N MET A 260 10.20 17.35 -9.38
CA MET A 260 9.63 17.62 -8.05
C MET A 260 10.20 18.86 -7.36
N GLY A 261 11.42 19.30 -7.70
CA GLY A 261 12.11 20.50 -7.20
C GLY A 261 11.75 21.79 -7.95
N LYS A 262 10.93 21.69 -9.01
CA LYS A 262 10.25 22.84 -9.63
C LYS A 262 8.87 22.98 -9.00
N GLY A 263 8.82 23.60 -7.82
CA GLY A 263 7.58 23.87 -7.09
C GLY A 263 7.80 24.91 -6.02
#